data_AF-A0A2V7HLP9-F1
#
_entry.id   AF-A0A2V7HLP9-F1
#
_cell.length_a   1.000
_cell.length_b   1.000
_cell.length_c   1.000
_cell.angle_alpha   90.00
_cell.angle_beta   90.00
_cell.angle_gamma   90.00
#
_symmetry.space_group_name_H-M   'P 1'
#
loop_
_entity.id
_entity.type
_entity.pdbx_description
1 polymer ?
#
loop_
_entity_poly.entity_id
_entity_poly.type
_entity_poly.pdbx_seq_one_letter_code
_entity_poly.pdbx_strand_id
1 'polypeptide(L)'
;MLRRYRPRVLLLDAARSPRRAFGALPALKRLSPDTGVVLLGRRRASTTLLLQAVRRGAWGHLAERDLSRDLPKAVRMVAARQSWLPRRLSAAIVAELIERGHAEKRN
;
A
#
# COMPACT_ATOMS: atom_id res chain seq x y z
N MET A 1 -13.33 -15.97 -1.50
CA MET A 1 -13.18 -15.42 -0.13
C MET A 1 -13.46 -13.92 -0.03
N LEU A 2 -12.77 -13.03 -0.78
CA LEU A 2 -12.96 -11.57 -0.63
C LEU A 2 -14.40 -11.08 -0.86
N ARG A 3 -15.10 -11.61 -1.88
CA ARG A 3 -16.52 -11.28 -2.12
C ARG A 3 -17.45 -11.76 -0.99
N ARG A 4 -17.07 -12.82 -0.27
CA ARG A 4 -17.88 -13.46 0.78
C ARG A 4 -17.64 -12.84 2.16
N TYR A 5 -16.38 -12.52 2.50
CA TYR A 5 -16.01 -11.99 3.81
C TYR A 5 -15.87 -10.46 3.84
N ARG A 6 -15.72 -9.80 2.69
CA ARG A 6 -15.53 -8.34 2.54
C ARG A 6 -14.65 -7.75 3.65
N PRO A 7 -13.41 -8.26 3.81
CA PRO A 7 -12.56 -7.78 4.89
C PRO A 7 -12.23 -6.30 4.66
N ARG A 8 -12.26 -5.51 5.73
CA ARG A 8 -11.82 -4.10 5.68
C ARG A 8 -10.32 -3.99 5.43
N VAL A 9 -9.55 -4.97 5.93
CA VAL A 9 -8.09 -5.01 5.81
C VAL A 9 -7.65 -6.39 5.33
N LEU A 10 -6.78 -6.43 4.33
CA LEU A 10 -6.12 -7.65 3.86
C LEU A 10 -4.60 -7.49 4.05
N LEU A 11 -4.00 -8.40 4.82
CA LEU A 11 -2.55 -8.54 4.91
C LEU A 11 -2.08 -9.48 3.80
N LEU A 12 -1.22 -9.00 2.92
CA LEU A 12 -0.72 -9.76 1.78
C LEU A 12 0.78 -9.97 1.90
N ASP A 13 1.21 -11.22 1.98
CA ASP A 13 2.62 -11.59 1.99
C ASP A 13 3.29 -11.25 0.64
N ALA A 14 4.19 -10.27 0.68
CA ALA A 14 5.10 -9.91 -0.40
C ALA A 14 6.55 -10.34 -0.10
N ALA A 15 6.85 -10.86 1.09
CA ALA A 15 8.17 -11.29 1.52
C ALA A 15 8.69 -12.44 0.67
N ARG A 16 7.81 -13.37 0.28
CA ARG A 16 8.19 -14.53 -0.56
C ARG A 16 8.30 -14.19 -2.04
N SER A 17 7.44 -13.31 -2.54
CA SER A 17 7.45 -12.91 -3.95
C SER A 17 6.77 -11.54 -4.14
N PRO A 18 7.54 -10.45 -4.12
CA PRO A 18 7.01 -9.10 -4.36
C PRO A 18 6.29 -8.97 -5.70
N ARG A 19 6.83 -9.60 -6.76
CA ARG A 19 6.23 -9.56 -8.11
C ARG A 19 4.80 -10.11 -8.13
N ARG A 20 4.58 -11.31 -7.56
CA ARG A 20 3.24 -11.91 -7.45
C ARG A 20 2.30 -11.07 -6.59
N ALA A 21 2.76 -10.59 -5.43
CA ALA A 21 1.94 -9.74 -4.57
C ALA A 21 1.50 -8.46 -5.32
N PHE A 22 2.42 -7.82 -6.05
CA PHE A 22 2.14 -6.60 -6.80
C PHE A 22 1.21 -6.88 -7.99
N GLY A 23 1.39 -8.00 -8.68
CA GLY A 23 0.52 -8.44 -9.76
C GLY A 23 -0.91 -8.74 -9.30
N ALA A 24 -1.10 -9.15 -8.04
CA ALA A 24 -2.41 -9.42 -7.47
C ALA A 24 -3.19 -8.15 -7.10
N LEU A 25 -2.51 -7.04 -6.77
CA LEU A 25 -3.16 -5.82 -6.27
C LEU A 25 -4.26 -5.27 -7.19
N PRO A 26 -4.09 -5.15 -8.52
CA PRO A 26 -5.15 -4.65 -9.39
C PRO A 26 -6.38 -5.55 -9.39
N ALA A 27 -6.20 -6.88 -9.35
CA ALA A 27 -7.31 -7.82 -9.29
C ALA A 27 -8.03 -7.75 -7.95
N LEU A 28 -7.29 -7.65 -6.84
CA LEU A 28 -7.85 -7.47 -5.50
C LEU A 28 -8.68 -6.19 -5.40
N LYS A 29 -8.17 -5.08 -5.94
CA LYS A 29 -8.87 -3.79 -5.97
C LYS A 29 -10.16 -3.83 -6.78
N ARG A 30 -10.17 -4.54 -7.92
CA ARG A 30 -11.41 -4.75 -8.71
C ARG A 30 -12.43 -5.63 -7.98
N LEU A 31 -11.97 -6.67 -7.28
CA LEU A 31 -12.85 -7.60 -6.57
C LEU A 31 -13.45 -7.01 -5.30
N SER A 32 -12.70 -6.15 -4.60
CA SER A 32 -13.13 -5.52 -3.36
C SER A 32 -12.48 -4.13 -3.23
N PRO A 33 -13.09 -3.08 -3.81
CA PRO A 33 -12.50 -1.75 -3.84
C PRO A 33 -12.35 -1.12 -2.46
N ASP A 34 -13.15 -1.58 -1.49
CA ASP A 34 -13.14 -1.09 -0.11
C ASP A 34 -12.17 -1.83 0.81
N THR A 35 -11.61 -2.95 0.35
CA THR A 35 -10.59 -3.68 1.11
C THR A 35 -9.26 -2.94 0.98
N GLY A 36 -8.75 -2.43 2.11
CA GLY A 36 -7.41 -1.88 2.18
C GLY A 36 -6.37 -3.01 2.23
N VAL A 37 -5.45 -3.04 1.26
CA VAL A 37 -4.41 -4.06 1.18
C VAL A 37 -3.11 -3.54 1.78
N VAL A 38 -2.58 -4.22 2.79
CA VAL A 38 -1.29 -3.91 3.42
C VAL A 38 -0.31 -5.04 3.09
N LEU A 39 0.81 -4.67 2.48
CA LEU A 39 1.86 -5.62 2.10
C LEU A 39 2.75 -5.96 3.29
N LEU A 40 3.10 -7.23 3.44
CA LEU A 40 4.07 -7.71 4.41
C LEU A 40 5.38 -8.03 3.68
N GLY A 41 6.47 -7.41 4.09
CA GLY A 41 7.81 -7.67 3.56
C GLY A 41 8.79 -8.06 4.66
N ARG A 42 9.86 -8.78 4.32
CA ARG A 42 10.92 -9.11 5.30
C ARG A 42 11.61 -7.86 5.86
N ARG A 43 11.84 -6.88 4.99
CA ARG A 43 12.55 -5.63 5.29
C ARG A 43 11.70 -4.44 4.91
N ARG A 44 12.07 -3.25 5.38
CA ARG A 44 11.43 -2.01 4.94
C ARG A 44 11.66 -1.84 3.45
N ALA A 45 10.57 -1.64 2.71
CA ALA A 45 10.63 -1.33 1.29
C ALA A 45 11.27 0.05 1.04
N SER A 46 12.00 0.14 -0.08
CA SER A 46 12.49 1.40 -0.63
C SER A 46 11.30 2.28 -1.06
N THR A 47 11.52 3.59 -1.13
CA THR A 47 10.49 4.54 -1.55
C THR A 47 9.92 4.21 -2.93
N THR A 48 10.77 3.85 -3.89
CA THR A 48 10.36 3.45 -5.25
C THR A 48 9.44 2.25 -5.25
N LEU A 49 9.76 1.22 -4.47
CA LEU A 49 8.94 0.00 -4.38
C LEU A 49 7.59 0.28 -3.69
N LEU A 50 7.59 1.14 -2.67
CA LEU A 50 6.37 1.60 -2.03
C LEU A 50 5.46 2.40 -2.97
N LEU A 51 6.02 3.34 -3.74
CA LEU A 51 5.27 4.10 -4.76
C LEU A 51 4.64 3.15 -5.79
N GLN A 52 5.40 2.16 -6.25
CA GLN A 52 4.90 1.14 -7.18
C GLN A 52 3.77 0.29 -6.60
N ALA A 53 3.81 -0.01 -5.29
CA ALA A 53 2.75 -0.72 -4.60
C ALA A 53 1.49 0.14 -4.46
N VAL A 54 1.65 1.41 -4.04
CA VAL A 54 0.55 2.37 -3.88
C VAL A 54 -0.17 2.60 -5.21
N ARG A 55 0.58 2.85 -6.29
CA ARG A 55 0.02 3.00 -7.65
C ARG A 55 -0.79 1.78 -8.11
N ARG A 56 -0.50 0.59 -7.59
CA ARG A 56 -1.23 -0.66 -7.90
C ARG A 56 -2.40 -0.93 -6.97
N GLY A 57 -2.62 -0.09 -5.95
CA GLY A 57 -3.75 -0.16 -5.04
C GLY A 57 -3.41 -0.63 -3.62
N ALA A 58 -2.13 -0.76 -3.25
CA ALA A 58 -1.75 -1.01 -1.86
C ALA A 58 -1.98 0.22 -0.99
N TRP A 59 -2.41 0.01 0.25
CA TRP A 59 -2.69 1.06 1.24
C TRP A 59 -1.57 1.18 2.27
N GLY A 60 -0.61 0.26 2.26
CA GLY A 60 0.56 0.34 3.12
C GLY A 60 1.51 -0.84 2.96
N HIS A 61 2.60 -0.77 3.73
CA HIS A 61 3.61 -1.82 3.82
C HIS A 61 4.12 -1.93 5.26
N LEU A 62 4.22 -3.14 5.78
CA LEU A 62 4.85 -3.46 7.05
C LEU A 62 6.04 -4.38 6.83
N ALA A 63 7.13 -4.10 7.55
CA ALA A 63 8.26 -5.03 7.61
C ALA A 63 8.06 -6.00 8.77
N GLU A 64 8.49 -7.25 8.63
CA GLU A 64 8.39 -8.29 9.68
C GLU A 64 8.90 -7.81 11.03
N ARG A 65 10.08 -7.16 11.04
CA ARG A 65 10.70 -6.56 12.24
C ARG A 65 9.87 -5.48 12.94
N ASP A 66 8.91 -4.89 12.23
CA ASP A 66 8.09 -3.78 12.70
C ASP A 66 6.66 -4.23 13.03
N LEU A 67 6.30 -5.51 12.77
CA LEU A 67 4.93 -6.02 12.91
C LEU A 67 4.37 -5.83 14.31
N SER A 68 5.06 -6.30 15.35
CA SER A 68 4.55 -6.26 16.72
C SER A 68 4.21 -4.84 17.19
N ARG A 69 4.97 -3.84 16.71
CA ARG A 69 4.77 -2.44 17.06
C ARG A 69 3.70 -1.77 16.20
N ASP A 70 3.79 -1.96 14.89
CA ASP A 70 3.08 -1.12 13.93
C ASP A 70 1.78 -1.75 13.41
N LEU A 71 1.63 -3.09 13.48
CA LEU A 71 0.48 -3.82 12.94
C LEU A 71 -0.85 -3.38 13.56
N PRO A 72 -1.02 -3.27 14.90
CA PRO A 72 -2.31 -2.89 15.47
C PRO A 72 -2.76 -1.50 15.01
N LYS A 73 -1.81 -0.57 14.89
CA LYS A 73 -2.08 0.80 14.41
C LYS A 73 -2.39 0.81 12.91
N ALA A 74 -1.60 0.11 12.10
CA ALA A 74 -1.81 0.02 10.66
C ALA A 74 -3.19 -0.57 10.33
N VAL A 75 -3.59 -1.65 11.01
CA VAL A 75 -4.91 -2.28 10.81
C VAL A 75 -6.03 -1.30 11.16
N ARG A 76 -5.96 -0.61 12.30
CA ARG A 76 -6.98 0.38 12.69
C ARG A 76 -7.11 1.52 11.67
N MET A 77 -5.99 2.07 11.21
CA MET A 77 -5.99 3.15 10.21
C MET A 77 -6.59 2.69 8.89
N VAL A 78 -6.14 1.54 8.38
CA VAL A 78 -6.62 0.98 7.10
C VAL A 78 -8.10 0.60 7.19
N ALA A 79 -8.55 0.05 8.32
CA ALA A 79 -9.96 -0.22 8.56
C ALA A 79 -10.82 1.06 8.60
N ALA A 80 -10.23 2.20 8.99
CA ALA A 80 -10.84 3.53 8.96
C ALA A 80 -10.66 4.25 7.62
N ARG A 81 -10.27 3.54 6.55
CA ARG A 81 -10.03 4.09 5.21
C ARG A 81 -8.87 5.07 5.09
N GLN A 82 -7.92 4.99 6.02
CA GLN A 82 -6.69 5.78 6.02
C GLN A 82 -5.50 4.91 5.60
N SER A 83 -4.65 5.44 4.74
CA SER A 83 -3.45 4.71 4.30
C SER A 83 -2.38 4.67 5.39
N TRP A 84 -1.66 3.55 5.48
CA TRP A 84 -0.49 3.37 6.33
C TRP A 84 0.77 3.60 5.51
N LEU A 85 1.16 4.87 5.37
CA LEU A 85 2.35 5.27 4.60
C LEU A 85 3.42 5.83 5.55
N PRO A 86 4.68 5.38 5.43
CA PRO A 86 5.77 6.00 6.19
C PRO A 86 5.96 7.45 5.73
N ARG A 87 6.32 8.35 6.67
CA ARG A 87 6.44 9.80 6.43
C ARG A 87 7.29 10.17 5.21
N ARG A 88 8.38 9.43 4.95
CA ARG A 88 9.24 9.58 3.77
C ARG A 88 8.51 9.40 2.43
N LEU A 89 7.49 8.55 2.41
CA LEU A 89 6.69 8.28 1.22
C LEU A 89 5.66 9.40 0.99
N SER A 90 5.09 9.97 2.06
CA SER A 90 4.22 11.14 1.95
C SER A 90 4.94 12.31 1.27
N ALA A 91 6.18 12.58 1.67
CA ALA A 91 7.01 13.59 1.01
C ALA A 91 7.28 13.27 -0.47
N ALA A 92 7.61 12.01 -0.79
CA ALA A 92 7.83 11.58 -2.17
C ALA A 92 6.58 11.67 -3.05
N ILE A 93 5.40 11.34 -2.51
CA ILE A 93 4.11 11.49 -3.21
C ILE A 93 3.83 12.98 -3.48
N VAL A 94 4.02 13.84 -2.48
CA VAL A 94 3.83 15.29 -2.64
C VAL A 94 4.79 15.84 -3.71
N ALA A 95 6.06 15.45 -3.68
CA ALA A 95 7.03 15.85 -4.70
C ALA A 95 6.60 15.41 -6.11
N GLU A 96 6.15 14.16 -6.28
CA GLU A 96 5.67 13.66 -7.57
C GLU A 96 4.41 14.40 -8.07
N LEU A 97 3.49 14.75 -7.17
CA LEU A 97 2.28 15.51 -7.52
C LEU A 97 2.63 16.94 -7.96
N ILE A 98 3.61 17.57 -7.31
CA ILE A 98 4.11 18.90 -7.69
C ILE A 98 4.73 18.84 -9.10
N GLU A 99 5.58 17.86 -9.38
CA GLU A 99 6.20 17.69 -10.71
C GLU A 99 5.16 17.51 -11.83
N ARG A 100 4.13 16.69 -11.60
CA ARG A 100 3.04 16.48 -12.58
C ARG A 100 2.22 17.74 -12.82
N GLY A 101 1.89 18.49 -11.76
CA GLY A 101 1.17 19.76 -11.88
C GLY A 101 1.96 20.82 -12.66
N HIS A 102 3.29 20.77 -12.64
CA HIS A 102 4.13 21.62 -13.48
C HIS A 102 4.19 21.16 -14.94
N ALA A 103 4.14 19.85 -15.20
CA ALA A 103 4.11 19.31 -16.56
C ALA A 103 2.77 19.59 -17.27
N GLU A 104 1.65 19.52 -16.57
CA GLU A 104 0.32 19.80 -17.12
C GLU A 104 0.09 21.29 -17.43
N LYS A 105 0.79 22.22 -16.76
CA LYS A 105 0.73 23.66 -17.07
C LYS A 105 1.57 24.09 -18.28
N ARG A 106 2.40 23.19 -18.81
CA ARG A 106 3.36 23.48 -19.88
C ARG A 106 2.92 22.92 -21.25
N ASN A 107 1.74 22.29 -21.30
CA ASN A 107 1.07 21.75 -22.48
C ASN A 107 -0.31 22.39 -22.64
#